data_AF-A0A150LTI7-F1
#
_entry.id   AF-A0A150LTI7-F1
#
_cell.length_a   1.000
_cell.length_b   1.000
_cell.length_c   1.000
_cell.angle_alpha   90.00
_cell.angle_beta   90.00
_cell.angle_gamma   90.00
#
_symmetry.space_group_name_H-M   'P 1'
#
loop_
_entity.id
_entity.type
_entity.pdbx_description
1 polymer ?
#
loop_
_entity_poly.entity_id
_entity_poly.type
_entity_poly.pdbx_seq_one_letter_code
_entity_poly.pdbx_strand_id
1 'polypeptide(L)'
;MSRVGKKPIEIPSGVTVTVNGNTVTVKGPKGELTRTFHPDMTIKVEDNMITVTRPSDEKFHRALHGTTRSLLANMVEGVSKGYEKALELVGVGYRAAKQGKKLVLSVGFSHPVEIEPEEGLEIEVPSQTKIVVKGADKQRVGELAANIRAVRPPEPYKGKGIRYEGEVVRLKEGKTGK
;
A
#
# COMPACT_ATOMS: atom_id res chain seq x y z
N MET A 1 -16.05 20.52 -9.82
CA MET A 1 -15.58 19.59 -10.89
C MET A 1 -14.53 18.65 -10.33
N SER A 2 -14.60 17.33 -10.62
CA SER A 2 -13.53 16.40 -10.21
C SER A 2 -12.31 16.60 -11.11
N ARG A 3 -11.25 17.21 -10.56
CA ARG A 3 -9.98 17.46 -11.27
C ARG A 3 -9.17 16.18 -11.48
N VAL A 4 -9.39 15.15 -10.66
CA VAL A 4 -8.61 13.90 -10.67
C VAL A 4 -9.11 12.94 -11.74
N GLY A 5 -10.43 12.77 -11.89
CA GLY A 5 -10.99 11.83 -12.87
C GLY A 5 -10.66 12.19 -14.32
N LYS A 6 -10.73 13.48 -14.68
CA LYS A 6 -10.47 13.95 -16.05
C LYS A 6 -8.99 13.88 -16.47
N LYS A 7 -8.06 13.63 -15.55
CA LYS A 7 -6.64 13.56 -15.88
C LYS A 7 -6.33 12.20 -16.52
N PRO A 8 -5.80 12.17 -17.76
CA PRO A 8 -5.36 10.91 -18.36
C PRO A 8 -4.28 10.26 -17.50
N ILE A 9 -4.12 8.95 -17.69
CA ILE A 9 -3.07 8.15 -17.05
C ILE A 9 -2.12 7.71 -18.16
N GLU A 10 -0.88 8.16 -18.10
CA GLU A 10 0.16 7.74 -19.04
C GLU A 10 0.64 6.33 -18.70
N ILE A 11 0.74 5.49 -19.72
CA ILE A 11 1.28 4.13 -19.59
C ILE A 11 2.78 4.20 -19.86
N PRO A 12 3.64 3.95 -18.85
CA PRO A 12 5.08 3.95 -19.04
C PRO A 12 5.53 2.77 -19.91
N SER A 13 6.68 2.90 -20.56
CA SER A 13 7.26 1.84 -21.39
C SER A 13 7.44 0.54 -20.59
N GLY A 14 7.04 -0.59 -21.18
CA GLY A 14 7.13 -1.90 -20.54
C GLY A 14 5.93 -2.27 -19.66
N VAL A 15 4.88 -1.45 -19.64
CA VAL A 15 3.58 -1.80 -19.04
C VAL A 15 2.55 -2.03 -20.14
N THR A 16 1.80 -3.13 -20.04
CA THR A 16 0.71 -3.46 -20.95
C THR A 16 -0.60 -3.46 -20.19
N VAL A 17 -1.60 -2.77 -20.73
CA VAL A 17 -2.93 -2.66 -20.14
C VAL A 17 -3.93 -3.31 -21.09
N THR A 18 -4.61 -4.34 -20.64
CA THR A 18 -5.68 -5.01 -21.38
C THR A 18 -7.01 -4.78 -20.70
N VAL A 19 -7.99 -4.29 -21.44
CA VAL A 19 -9.34 -4.00 -20.95
C VAL A 19 -10.32 -4.99 -21.57
N ASN A 20 -10.90 -5.86 -20.73
CA ASN A 20 -11.91 -6.84 -21.12
C ASN A 20 -13.24 -6.44 -20.46
N GLY A 21 -14.03 -5.62 -21.18
CA GLY A 21 -15.23 -4.99 -20.62
C GLY A 21 -14.85 -4.05 -19.47
N ASN A 22 -15.22 -4.41 -18.23
CA ASN A 22 -14.89 -3.66 -17.03
C ASN A 22 -13.78 -4.30 -16.18
N THR A 23 -13.25 -5.44 -16.62
CA THR A 23 -12.07 -6.08 -16.01
C THR A 23 -10.82 -5.57 -16.69
N VAL A 24 -9.95 -4.91 -15.92
CA VAL A 24 -8.67 -4.41 -16.42
C VAL A 24 -7.55 -5.24 -15.82
N THR A 25 -6.66 -5.69 -16.69
CA THR A 25 -5.44 -6.38 -16.33
C THR A 25 -4.26 -5.51 -16.76
N VAL A 26 -3.36 -5.25 -15.82
CA VAL A 26 -2.16 -4.44 -16.00
C VAL A 26 -0.96 -5.33 -15.74
N LYS A 27 -0.11 -5.49 -16.74
CA LYS A 27 1.13 -6.29 -16.68
C LYS A 27 2.33 -5.38 -16.76
N GLY A 28 3.34 -5.64 -15.94
CA GLY A 28 4.59 -4.89 -15.96
C GLY A 28 5.75 -5.68 -15.34
N PRO A 29 6.93 -5.06 -15.20
CA PRO A 29 8.14 -5.72 -14.72
C PRO A 29 8.01 -6.27 -13.29
N LYS A 30 7.16 -5.66 -12.44
CA LYS A 30 6.98 -6.08 -11.04
C LYS A 30 5.79 -7.03 -10.81
N GLY A 31 5.12 -7.47 -11.87
CA GLY A 31 4.03 -8.44 -11.80
C GLY A 31 2.80 -8.05 -12.60
N GLU A 32 1.69 -8.72 -12.29
CA GLU A 32 0.41 -8.56 -12.95
C GLU A 32 -0.68 -8.25 -11.90
N LEU A 33 -1.51 -7.26 -12.20
CA LEU A 33 -2.65 -6.88 -11.38
C LEU A 33 -3.91 -6.92 -12.22
N THR A 34 -4.93 -7.62 -11.73
CA THR A 34 -6.25 -7.71 -12.37
C THR A 34 -7.31 -7.19 -11.42
N ARG A 35 -8.20 -6.34 -11.93
CA ARG A 35 -9.32 -5.79 -11.15
C ARG A 35 -10.54 -5.53 -12.01
N THR A 36 -11.70 -5.87 -11.46
CA THR A 36 -13.00 -5.51 -12.06
C THR A 36 -13.50 -4.18 -11.49
N PHE A 37 -13.93 -3.30 -12.38
CA PHE A 37 -14.48 -1.98 -12.06
C PHE A 37 -16.00 -1.95 -12.23
N HIS A 38 -16.62 -0.87 -11.75
CA HIS A 38 -18.07 -0.69 -11.86
C HIS A 38 -18.50 -0.66 -13.33
N PRO A 39 -19.58 -1.36 -13.73
CA PRO A 39 -20.04 -1.46 -15.12
C PRO A 39 -20.25 -0.10 -15.79
N ASP A 40 -20.84 0.84 -15.07
CA ASP A 40 -21.18 2.18 -15.60
C ASP A 40 -19.97 3.04 -16.00
N MET A 41 -18.75 2.71 -15.56
CA MET A 41 -17.55 3.46 -15.92
C MET A 41 -16.95 2.90 -17.20
N THR A 42 -16.83 3.73 -18.23
CA THR A 42 -16.17 3.36 -19.48
C THR A 42 -14.68 3.66 -19.39
N ILE A 43 -13.85 2.67 -19.65
CA ILE A 43 -12.38 2.77 -19.62
C ILE A 43 -11.88 2.61 -21.06
N LYS A 44 -11.22 3.65 -21.58
CA LYS A 44 -10.64 3.65 -22.92
C LYS A 44 -9.12 3.73 -22.84
N VAL A 45 -8.44 3.04 -23.75
CA VAL A 45 -6.99 3.10 -23.93
C VAL A 45 -6.74 3.64 -25.33
N GLU A 46 -6.21 4.85 -25.42
CA GLU A 46 -5.92 5.57 -26.67
C GLU A 46 -4.50 6.15 -26.57
N ASP A 47 -3.66 5.94 -27.59
CA ASP A 47 -2.31 6.53 -27.68
C ASP A 47 -1.43 6.38 -26.42
N ASN A 48 -1.37 5.18 -25.83
CA ASN A 48 -0.68 4.92 -24.55
C ASN A 48 -1.20 5.71 -23.34
N MET A 49 -2.41 6.25 -23.43
CA MET A 49 -3.09 6.90 -22.33
C MET A 49 -4.38 6.16 -21.98
N ILE A 50 -4.65 6.02 -20.68
CA ILE A 50 -5.93 5.53 -20.17
C ILE A 50 -6.81 6.74 -19.84
N THR A 51 -7.99 6.77 -20.42
CA THR A 51 -9.02 7.76 -20.13
C THR A 51 -10.25 7.06 -19.57
N VAL A 52 -10.76 7.58 -18.45
CA VAL A 52 -12.01 7.09 -17.84
C VAL A 52 -13.12 8.09 -18.16
N THR A 53 -14.23 7.61 -18.69
CA THR A 53 -15.42 8.45 -18.96
C THR A 53 -16.58 7.98 -18.10
N ARG A 54 -17.40 8.95 -17.66
CA ARG A 54 -18.60 8.71 -16.85
C ARG A 54 -19.86 8.98 -17.67
N PRO A 55 -20.99 8.28 -17.41
CA PRO A 55 -22.21 8.43 -18.17
C PRO A 55 -23.03 9.67 -17.78
N SER A 56 -22.96 10.11 -16.52
CA SER A 56 -23.65 11.34 -16.07
C SER A 56 -22.85 12.13 -15.02
N ASP A 57 -23.34 13.32 -14.70
CA ASP A 57 -22.75 14.23 -13.71
C ASP A 57 -23.34 14.11 -12.30
N GLU A 58 -24.11 13.05 -12.05
CA GLU A 58 -24.60 12.73 -10.72
C GLU A 58 -23.47 12.50 -9.71
N LYS A 59 -23.79 12.73 -8.43
CA LYS A 59 -22.82 12.63 -7.34
C LYS A 59 -22.14 11.26 -7.30
N PHE A 60 -22.90 10.19 -7.53
CA PHE A 60 -22.42 8.81 -7.54
C PHE A 60 -21.40 8.57 -8.66
N HIS A 61 -21.77 8.85 -9.92
CA HIS A 61 -20.87 8.70 -11.06
C HIS A 61 -19.62 9.57 -10.97
N ARG A 62 -19.73 10.78 -10.42
CA ARG A 62 -18.58 11.65 -10.18
C ARG A 62 -17.61 11.09 -9.15
N ALA A 63 -18.10 10.46 -8.09
CA ALA A 63 -17.27 9.80 -7.09
C ALA A 63 -16.58 8.57 -7.68
N LEU A 64 -17.35 7.70 -8.36
CA LEU A 64 -16.83 6.49 -9.01
C LEU A 64 -15.74 6.78 -10.04
N HIS A 65 -15.93 7.83 -10.85
CA HIS A 65 -14.94 8.22 -11.87
C HIS A 65 -13.58 8.52 -11.21
N GLY A 66 -13.56 9.36 -10.17
CA GLY A 66 -12.31 9.68 -9.46
C GLY A 66 -11.63 8.46 -8.84
N THR A 67 -12.42 7.59 -8.23
CA THR A 67 -11.94 6.34 -7.62
C THR A 67 -11.37 5.38 -8.66
N THR A 68 -12.10 5.13 -9.75
CA THR A 68 -11.69 4.24 -10.85
C THR A 68 -10.37 4.71 -11.47
N ARG A 69 -10.27 6.00 -11.80
CA ARG A 69 -9.04 6.60 -12.32
C ARG A 69 -7.87 6.42 -11.33
N SER A 70 -8.11 6.68 -10.04
CA SER A 70 -7.04 6.59 -9.03
C SER A 70 -6.56 5.15 -8.83
N LEU A 71 -7.47 4.19 -8.86
CA LEU A 71 -7.14 2.76 -8.77
C LEU A 71 -6.34 2.28 -9.98
N LEU A 72 -6.76 2.65 -11.20
CA LEU A 72 -6.01 2.33 -12.43
C LEU A 72 -4.61 2.95 -12.41
N ALA A 73 -4.50 4.21 -11.99
CA ALA A 73 -3.21 4.89 -11.88
C ALA A 73 -2.30 4.17 -10.89
N ASN A 74 -2.83 3.74 -9.74
CA ASN A 74 -2.07 2.96 -8.76
C ASN A 74 -1.65 1.59 -9.33
N MET A 75 -2.48 0.93 -10.14
CA MET A 75 -2.10 -0.35 -10.76
C MET A 75 -0.93 -0.16 -11.74
N VAL A 76 -0.98 0.87 -12.59
CA VAL A 76 0.09 1.20 -13.56
C VAL A 76 1.40 1.57 -12.86
N GLU A 77 1.34 2.43 -11.84
CA GLU A 77 2.51 2.80 -11.04
C GLU A 77 3.05 1.61 -10.24
N GLY A 78 2.15 0.77 -9.71
CA GLY A 78 2.49 -0.42 -8.92
C GLY A 78 3.26 -1.47 -9.72
N VAL A 79 2.84 -1.80 -10.94
CA VAL A 79 3.56 -2.78 -11.76
C VAL A 79 4.86 -2.25 -12.36
N SER A 80 5.03 -0.92 -12.45
CA SER A 80 6.22 -0.28 -13.00
C SER A 80 7.26 0.02 -11.90
N LYS A 81 6.91 0.87 -10.94
CA LYS A 81 7.80 1.31 -9.86
C LYS A 81 7.66 0.46 -8.61
N GLY A 82 6.49 -0.13 -8.36
CA GLY A 82 6.19 -0.80 -7.10
C GLY A 82 5.92 0.18 -5.97
N TYR A 83 5.34 -0.35 -4.89
CA TYR A 83 5.09 0.39 -3.66
C TYR A 83 5.93 -0.17 -2.54
N GLU A 84 6.35 0.75 -1.66
CA GLU A 84 7.00 0.40 -0.42
C GLU A 84 6.41 1.16 0.76
N LYS A 85 6.39 0.50 1.92
CA LYS A 85 6.04 1.09 3.20
C LYS A 85 7.09 0.70 4.22
N ALA A 86 7.77 1.71 4.74
CA ALA A 86 8.74 1.54 5.80
C ALA A 86 8.10 1.70 7.18
N LEU A 87 8.48 0.82 8.09
CA LEU A 87 8.10 0.78 9.48
C LEU A 87 9.37 0.81 10.34
N GLU A 88 9.29 1.49 11.48
CA GLU A 88 10.34 1.57 12.47
C GLU A 88 9.89 0.93 13.79
N LEU A 89 10.79 0.17 14.41
CA LEU A 89 10.62 -0.35 15.74
C LEU A 89 11.32 0.58 16.73
N VAL A 90 10.56 1.13 17.65
CA VAL A 90 11.05 1.95 18.75
C VAL A 90 10.83 1.19 20.04
N GLY A 91 11.90 0.82 20.73
CA GLY A 91 11.81 0.12 22.02
C GLY A 91 13.10 -0.57 22.38
N VAL A 92 13.37 -0.65 23.68
CA VAL A 92 14.53 -1.38 24.20
C VAL A 92 14.27 -2.87 24.02
N GLY A 93 15.16 -3.57 23.31
CA GLY A 93 15.05 -5.00 23.01
C GLY A 93 14.06 -5.33 21.88
N TYR A 94 13.47 -4.34 21.22
CA TYR A 94 12.59 -4.57 20.08
C TYR A 94 13.42 -4.83 18.83
N ARG A 95 13.16 -5.97 18.19
CA ARG A 95 13.88 -6.38 16.98
C ARG A 95 12.98 -7.12 16.03
N ALA A 96 13.22 -6.89 14.75
CA ALA A 96 12.67 -7.65 13.64
C ALA A 96 13.78 -8.52 13.03
N ALA A 97 13.41 -9.72 12.62
CA ALA A 97 14.29 -10.61 11.86
C ALA A 97 13.49 -11.27 10.73
N LYS A 98 14.12 -11.45 9.58
CA LYS A 98 13.56 -12.23 8.47
C LYS A 98 14.03 -13.67 8.58
N GLN A 99 13.12 -14.63 8.66
CA GLN A 99 13.40 -16.06 8.64
C GLN A 99 12.78 -16.67 7.38
N GLY A 100 13.58 -16.84 6.33
CA GLY A 100 13.09 -17.22 5.01
C GLY A 100 12.13 -16.17 4.45
N LYS A 101 10.86 -16.55 4.29
CA LYS A 101 9.77 -15.62 3.91
C LYS A 101 9.09 -14.96 5.12
N LYS A 102 9.19 -15.55 6.31
CA LYS A 102 8.49 -15.06 7.50
C LYS A 102 9.20 -13.86 8.11
N LEU A 103 8.42 -12.92 8.62
CA LEU A 103 8.88 -11.85 9.50
C LEU A 103 8.67 -12.28 10.95
N VAL A 104 9.75 -12.30 11.73
CA VAL A 104 9.73 -12.61 13.16
C VAL A 104 9.93 -11.33 13.95
N LEU A 105 8.95 -11.00 14.79
CA LEU A 105 8.94 -9.81 15.62
C LEU A 105 9.17 -10.19 17.09
N SER A 106 10.22 -9.64 17.68
CA SER A 106 10.45 -9.67 19.13
C SER A 106 10.12 -8.30 19.70
N VAL A 107 8.89 -8.09 20.16
CA VAL A 107 8.38 -6.79 20.64
C VAL A 107 7.98 -6.80 22.12
N GLY A 108 8.63 -7.66 22.91
CA GLY A 108 8.42 -7.75 24.36
C GLY A 108 7.21 -8.58 24.80
N PHE A 109 6.65 -9.41 23.91
CA PHE A 109 5.74 -10.49 24.28
C PHE A 109 6.52 -11.72 24.77
N SER A 110 5.84 -12.63 25.48
CA SER A 110 6.44 -13.87 25.99
C SER A 110 6.88 -14.84 24.87
N HIS A 111 6.34 -14.67 23.66
CA HIS A 111 6.68 -15.43 22.47
C HIS A 111 6.93 -14.47 21.29
N PRO A 112 7.77 -14.85 20.31
CA PRO A 112 7.92 -14.08 19.08
C PRO A 112 6.63 -14.13 18.25
N VAL A 113 6.33 -13.03 17.56
CA VAL A 113 5.19 -12.96 16.63
C VAL A 113 5.69 -13.17 15.22
N GLU A 114 5.20 -14.21 14.56
CA GLU A 114 5.54 -14.53 13.17
C GLU A 114 4.44 -14.01 12.23
N ILE A 115 4.85 -13.37 11.13
CA ILE A 115 3.96 -12.91 10.07
C ILE A 115 4.47 -13.47 8.75
N GLU A 116 3.61 -14.20 8.06
CA GLU A 116 3.90 -14.71 6.72
C GLU A 116 3.30 -13.76 5.67
N PRO A 117 4.11 -13.20 4.76
CA PRO A 117 3.60 -12.38 3.67
C PRO A 117 2.87 -13.26 2.66
N GLU A 118 1.74 -12.77 2.17
CA GLU A 118 1.01 -13.38 1.06
C GLU A 118 1.80 -13.29 -0.26
N GLU A 119 1.41 -14.09 -1.26
CA GLU A 119 2.08 -14.09 -2.56
C GLU A 119 2.05 -12.70 -3.24
N GLY A 120 3.21 -12.29 -3.77
CA GLY A 120 3.42 -11.00 -4.43
C GLY A 120 3.83 -9.86 -3.48
N LEU A 121 3.99 -10.13 -2.19
CA LEU A 121 4.52 -9.20 -1.20
C LEU A 121 5.90 -9.66 -0.72
N GLU A 122 6.81 -8.71 -0.57
CA GLU A 122 8.13 -8.94 -0.03
C GLU A 122 8.33 -8.11 1.24
N ILE A 123 8.89 -8.74 2.28
CA ILE A 123 9.32 -8.07 3.49
C ILE A 123 10.84 -8.05 3.51
N GLU A 124 11.42 -6.87 3.67
CA GLU A 124 12.84 -6.66 3.91
C GLU A 124 13.06 -6.11 5.32
N VAL A 125 14.15 -6.54 5.94
CA VAL A 125 14.56 -6.08 7.27
C VAL A 125 16.00 -5.56 7.15
N PRO A 126 16.19 -4.33 6.61
CA PRO A 126 17.53 -3.77 6.40
C PRO A 126 18.29 -3.53 7.71
N SER A 127 17.58 -3.29 8.81
CA SER A 127 18.14 -3.24 10.15
C SER A 127 17.19 -3.92 11.13
N GLN A 128 17.69 -4.33 12.29
CA GLN A 128 16.83 -4.95 13.32
C GLN A 128 15.68 -4.03 13.79
N THR A 129 15.80 -2.73 13.56
CA THR A 129 14.81 -1.71 13.95
C THR A 129 14.02 -1.15 12.76
N LYS A 130 14.25 -1.61 11.53
CA LYS A 130 13.57 -1.11 10.33
C LYS A 130 13.03 -2.27 9.50
N ILE A 131 11.76 -2.18 9.12
CA ILE A 131 11.08 -3.13 8.24
C ILE A 131 10.61 -2.36 7.02
N VAL A 132 10.79 -2.93 5.83
CA VAL A 132 10.26 -2.37 4.58
C VAL A 132 9.38 -3.42 3.93
N VAL A 133 8.11 -3.09 3.74
CA VAL A 133 7.14 -3.92 3.00
C VAL A 133 7.11 -3.43 1.56
N LYS A 134 7.35 -4.32 0.59
CA LYS A 134 7.37 -4.05 -0.84
C LYS A 134 6.33 -4.89 -1.58
N GLY A 135 5.78 -4.36 -2.66
CA GLY A 135 4.86 -5.09 -3.53
C GLY A 135 4.33 -4.26 -4.69
N ALA A 136 3.65 -4.91 -5.64
CA ALA A 136 3.02 -4.23 -6.76
C ALA A 136 1.65 -3.61 -6.38
N ASP A 137 0.89 -4.25 -5.49
CA ASP A 137 -0.43 -3.76 -5.07
C ASP A 137 -0.33 -2.83 -3.85
N LYS A 138 -0.67 -1.56 -4.05
CA LYS A 138 -0.70 -0.54 -3.01
C LYS A 138 -1.60 -0.89 -1.82
N GLN A 139 -2.72 -1.56 -2.09
CA GLN A 139 -3.71 -1.90 -1.06
C GLN A 139 -3.13 -2.98 -0.14
N ARG A 140 -2.63 -4.07 -0.73
CA ARG A 140 -2.05 -5.19 0.00
C ARG A 140 -0.76 -4.81 0.74
N VAL A 141 0.10 -3.97 0.15
CA VAL A 141 1.29 -3.42 0.82
C VAL A 141 0.89 -2.60 2.06
N GLY A 142 -0.14 -1.75 1.93
CA GLY A 142 -0.64 -0.95 3.05
C GLY A 142 -1.28 -1.80 4.15
N GLU A 143 -2.05 -2.82 3.77
CA GLU A 143 -2.71 -3.74 4.70
C GLU A 143 -1.69 -4.57 5.49
N LEU A 144 -0.70 -5.16 4.81
CA LEU A 144 0.36 -5.90 5.49
C LEU A 144 1.15 -5.00 6.45
N ALA A 145 1.49 -3.77 6.04
CA ALA A 145 2.16 -2.82 6.91
C ALA A 145 1.29 -2.42 8.12
N ALA A 146 -0.03 -2.26 7.93
CA ALA A 146 -0.96 -1.98 9.00
C ALA A 146 -1.08 -3.16 9.99
N ASN A 147 -1.12 -4.39 9.49
CA ASN A 147 -1.14 -5.61 10.30
C ASN A 147 0.13 -5.75 11.14
N ILE A 148 1.31 -5.48 10.56
CA ILE A 148 2.58 -5.46 11.30
C ILE A 148 2.53 -4.39 12.40
N ARG A 149 2.08 -3.17 12.09
CA ARG A 149 1.94 -2.09 13.08
C ARG A 149 0.96 -2.45 14.21
N ALA A 150 -0.11 -3.17 13.90
CA ALA A 150 -1.15 -3.54 14.87
C ALA A 150 -0.64 -4.51 15.95
N VAL A 151 0.43 -5.28 15.69
CA VAL A 151 1.04 -6.18 16.67
C VAL A 151 1.48 -5.44 17.93
N ARG A 152 2.09 -4.26 17.77
CA ARG A 152 2.51 -3.41 18.87
C ARG A 152 2.43 -1.94 18.45
N PRO A 153 1.26 -1.30 18.55
CA PRO A 153 1.11 0.10 18.16
C PRO A 153 1.96 1.02 19.04
N PRO A 154 2.31 2.22 18.55
CA PRO A 154 3.14 3.15 19.30
C PRO A 154 2.39 3.65 20.53
N GLU A 155 2.99 3.50 21.70
CA GLU A 155 2.38 3.90 22.96
C GLU A 155 2.39 5.43 23.14
N PRO A 156 1.39 6.01 23.84
CA PRO A 156 1.26 7.45 23.96
C PRO A 156 2.22 8.10 24.95
N TYR A 157 3.05 7.36 25.69
CA TYR A 157 3.93 7.93 26.72
C TYR A 157 5.39 8.02 26.27
N LYS A 158 6.02 6.88 25.93
CA LYS A 158 7.42 6.85 25.46
C LYS A 158 7.55 6.60 23.96
N GLY A 159 6.42 6.50 23.23
CA GLY A 159 6.42 6.26 21.78
C GLY A 159 6.96 4.88 21.38
N LYS A 160 7.12 3.95 22.32
CA LYS A 160 7.56 2.57 22.04
C LYS A 160 6.49 1.81 21.27
N GLY A 161 6.92 1.04 20.28
CA GLY A 161 6.08 0.26 19.41
C GLY A 161 6.61 0.28 17.98
N ILE A 162 5.77 -0.19 17.07
CA ILE A 162 6.00 -0.18 15.65
C ILE A 162 5.27 1.04 15.10
N ARG A 163 5.95 1.90 14.35
CA ARG A 163 5.37 3.11 13.73
C ARG A 163 5.75 3.16 12.25
N TYR A 164 5.03 3.95 11.46
CA TYR A 164 5.49 4.28 10.11
C TYR A 164 6.72 5.17 10.16
N GLU A 165 7.62 5.03 9.18
CA GLU A 165 8.74 5.95 9.03
C GLU A 165 8.21 7.39 8.83
N GLY A 166 8.67 8.31 9.67
CA GLY A 166 8.18 9.70 9.72
C GLY A 166 6.82 9.92 10.41
N GLU A 167 6.21 8.91 11.04
CA GLU A 167 4.97 9.07 11.82
C GLU A 167 5.22 9.92 13.08
N VAL A 168 4.47 11.02 13.22
CA VAL A 168 4.50 11.86 14.43
C VAL A 168 3.62 11.23 15.51
N VAL A 169 4.25 10.63 16.52
CA VAL A 169 3.54 10.05 17.68
C VAL A 169 3.28 11.14 18.72
N ARG A 170 2.01 11.40 19.02
CA ARG A 170 1.63 12.35 20.07
C ARG A 170 1.93 11.75 21.45
N LEU A 171 2.91 12.34 22.12
CA LEU A 171 3.29 11.93 23.48
C LEU A 171 2.44 12.68 24.52
N LYS A 172 2.07 11.97 25.57
CA LYS A 172 1.47 12.48 26.80
C LYS A 172 2.52 12.41 27.91
N GLU A 173 2.51 13.39 28.79
CA GLU A 173 3.39 13.38 29.95
C GLU A 173 3.06 12.18 30.84
N GLY A 174 4.10 11.42 31.20
CA GLY A 174 4.01 10.42 32.24
C GLY A 174 4.04 11.08 33.62
N LYS A 175 3.69 10.33 34.67
CA LYS A 175 3.97 10.79 36.03
C LYS A 175 5.48 10.95 36.19
N THR A 176 5.92 12.17 36.48
CA THR A 176 7.31 12.50 36.81
C THR A 176 7.64 11.93 38.18
N GLY A 177 7.84 10.62 38.26
CA GLY A 177 8.50 10.00 39.40
C GLY A 177 9.99 10.23 39.25
N LYS A 178 10.50 11.23 39.99
CA LYS A 178 11.91 11.58 40.26
C LYS A 178 12.98 10.93 39.38
#